data_AF-A0A7S3ISY6-F1
#
_entry.id   AF-A0A7S3ISY6-F1
#
_cell.length_a   1.000
_cell.length_b   1.000
_cell.length_c   1.000
_cell.angle_alpha   90.00
_cell.angle_beta   90.00
_cell.angle_gamma   90.00
#
_symmetry.space_group_name_H-M   'P 1'
#
loop_
_entity.id
_entity.type
_entity.pdbx_description
1 polymer ?
#
loop_
_entity_poly.entity_id
_entity_poly.type
_entity_poly.pdbx_seq_one_letter_code
_entity_poly.pdbx_strand_id
1 'polypeptide(L)'
;MKNSANARYKLSKLENSTNTSILCVFAVQLVLALIGGFLGSEWMIKERDNVFYLGSLGSDSKFVLLIQFTGTWILIMTNFVPISLMVTLELVKFWQGMFMGTDYQLYDPDQDMEMRAQSSNLNEELGQVEYVFSDKTGTLTCNIMEFKKFSAGSGNYGTGQKPEEKQESNVCFHDPAMFECLNDPKADKHEELKRTMVFLAACHTIIIDERKGTYNAASPDELALVNAAKQFGYEFKGFDAQDRMIIHNKVDNETIRFELLNVCEFSSSRKRMSVILRDEQGQIRLMCKGADSVIKDRLSSDSVNSSVFESTQ
;
A
#
# COMPACT_ATOMS: atom_id res chain seq x y z
N MET A 1 -2.23 -19.44 11.77
CA MET A 1 -3.13 -18.80 10.78
C MET A 1 -3.18 -19.66 9.53
N LYS A 2 -4.36 -20.00 8.98
CA LYS A 2 -4.49 -20.92 7.84
C LYS A 2 -3.92 -20.39 6.52
N ASN A 3 -3.83 -19.07 6.36
CA ASN A 3 -3.33 -18.42 5.13
C ASN A 3 -1.87 -17.94 5.24
N SER A 4 -1.25 -18.06 6.42
CA SER A 4 0.16 -17.70 6.61
C SER A 4 1.00 -18.96 6.48
N ALA A 5 1.89 -18.98 5.49
CA ALA A 5 2.91 -20.00 5.37
C ALA A 5 4.12 -19.63 6.23
N ASN A 6 4.81 -20.63 6.78
CA ASN A 6 6.07 -20.39 7.47
C ASN A 6 7.07 -19.70 6.53
N ALA A 7 7.83 -18.76 7.07
CA ALA A 7 8.88 -18.08 6.34
C ALA A 7 9.83 -19.11 5.73
N ARG A 8 9.93 -19.12 4.40
CA ARG A 8 10.87 -19.98 3.67
C ARG A 8 12.21 -19.29 3.59
N TYR A 9 13.27 -20.08 3.64
CA TYR A 9 14.60 -19.60 3.34
C TYR A 9 14.67 -19.14 1.88
N LYS A 10 15.25 -17.96 1.65
CA LYS A 10 15.35 -17.31 0.33
C LYS A 10 16.83 -17.18 -0.02
N LEU A 11 17.21 -17.67 -1.19
CA LEU A 11 18.56 -17.57 -1.76
C LEU A 11 18.55 -16.48 -2.83
N SER A 12 19.60 -15.66 -2.88
CA SER A 12 19.74 -14.67 -3.95
C SER A 12 20.22 -15.32 -5.25
N LYS A 13 19.92 -14.66 -6.37
CA LYS A 13 20.41 -15.04 -7.70
C LYS A 13 21.92 -14.98 -7.76
N LEU A 14 22.53 -14.00 -7.11
CA LEU A 14 23.98 -13.88 -7.00
C LEU A 14 24.58 -15.06 -6.24
N GLU A 15 23.95 -15.50 -5.15
CA GLU A 15 24.39 -16.65 -4.38
C GLU A 15 24.31 -17.96 -5.19
N ASN A 16 23.22 -18.16 -5.94
CA ASN A 16 23.09 -19.30 -6.85
C ASN A 16 24.18 -19.30 -7.95
N SER A 17 24.48 -18.13 -8.52
CA SER A 17 25.55 -17.95 -9.50
C SER A 17 26.94 -18.21 -8.90
N THR A 18 27.17 -17.73 -7.67
CA THR A 18 28.42 -17.93 -6.93
C THR A 18 28.64 -19.40 -6.61
N ASN A 19 27.60 -20.11 -6.15
CA ASN A 19 27.65 -21.55 -5.89
C ASN A 19 27.99 -22.34 -7.17
N THR A 20 27.37 -21.97 -8.29
CA THR A 20 27.68 -22.58 -9.60
C THR A 20 29.14 -22.35 -10.00
N SER A 21 29.64 -21.14 -9.79
CA SER A 21 31.04 -20.78 -10.07
C SER A 21 32.03 -21.54 -9.19
N ILE A 22 31.73 -21.70 -7.89
CA ILE A 22 32.55 -22.49 -6.95
C ILE A 22 32.63 -23.95 -7.41
N LEU A 23 31.51 -24.56 -7.82
CA LEU A 23 31.50 -25.91 -8.36
C LEU A 23 32.36 -26.05 -9.62
N CYS A 24 32.30 -25.07 -10.53
CA CYS A 24 33.16 -25.03 -11.71
C CYS A 24 34.65 -24.95 -11.34
N VAL A 25 35.03 -24.07 -10.41
CA VAL A 25 36.42 -23.93 -9.94
C VAL A 25 36.91 -25.23 -9.27
N PHE A 26 36.07 -25.85 -8.45
CA PHE A 26 36.39 -27.12 -7.82
C PHE A 26 36.59 -28.25 -8.83
N ALA A 27 35.75 -28.32 -9.88
CA ALA A 27 35.92 -29.29 -10.95
C ALA A 27 37.24 -29.09 -11.71
N VAL A 28 37.61 -27.84 -12.02
CA VAL A 28 38.89 -27.50 -12.64
C VAL A 28 40.06 -27.88 -11.71
N GLN A 29 39.95 -27.60 -10.41
CA GLN A 29 40.95 -27.98 -9.41
C GLN A 29 41.19 -29.49 -9.39
N LEU A 30 40.13 -30.30 -9.42
CA LEU A 30 40.25 -31.76 -9.46
C LEU A 30 40.97 -32.24 -10.72
N VAL A 31 40.64 -31.68 -11.89
CA VAL A 31 41.30 -32.03 -13.15
C VAL A 31 42.78 -31.69 -13.11
N LEU A 32 43.15 -30.49 -12.66
CA LEU A 32 44.55 -30.06 -12.55
C LEU A 32 45.32 -30.92 -11.54
N ALA A 33 44.71 -31.29 -10.41
CA ALA A 33 45.35 -32.14 -9.42
C ALA A 33 45.55 -33.58 -9.90
N LEU A 34 44.64 -34.12 -10.71
CA LEU A 34 44.82 -35.42 -11.36
C LEU A 34 45.95 -35.39 -12.38
N ILE A 35 46.03 -34.34 -13.20
CA ILE A 35 47.12 -34.16 -14.18
C ILE A 35 48.47 -34.01 -13.45
N GLY A 36 48.54 -33.15 -12.44
CA GLY A 36 49.74 -32.95 -11.64
C GLY A 36 50.16 -34.23 -10.90
N GLY A 37 49.19 -34.98 -10.37
CA GLY A 37 49.43 -36.27 -9.72
C GLY A 37 50.00 -37.32 -10.68
N PHE A 38 49.42 -37.41 -11.88
CA PHE A 38 49.90 -38.32 -12.92
C PHE A 38 51.32 -37.98 -13.38
N LEU A 39 51.58 -36.71 -13.73
CA LEU A 39 52.90 -36.25 -14.16
C LEU A 39 53.95 -36.41 -13.05
N GLY A 40 53.60 -36.09 -11.81
CA GLY A 40 54.48 -36.24 -10.64
C GLY A 40 54.81 -37.70 -10.36
N SER A 41 53.83 -38.60 -10.41
CA SER A 41 54.05 -40.04 -10.23
C SER A 41 54.92 -40.61 -11.34
N GLU A 42 54.66 -40.27 -12.61
CA GLU A 42 55.47 -40.75 -13.74
C GLU A 42 56.91 -40.24 -13.70
N TRP A 43 57.11 -38.98 -13.33
CA TRP A 43 58.45 -38.41 -13.16
C TRP A 43 59.20 -39.09 -12.02
N MET A 44 58.55 -39.30 -10.87
CA MET A 44 59.18 -39.96 -9.72
C MET A 44 59.62 -41.39 -10.06
N ILE A 45 58.83 -42.15 -10.82
CA ILE A 45 59.18 -43.52 -11.22
C ILE A 45 60.40 -43.52 -12.16
N LYS A 46 60.47 -42.60 -13.12
CA LYS A 46 61.55 -42.55 -14.11
C LYS A 46 62.87 -42.05 -13.53
N GLU A 47 62.81 -41.05 -12.66
CA GLU A 47 64.01 -40.35 -12.18
C GLU A 47 64.52 -40.89 -10.85
N ARG A 48 63.83 -41.88 -10.24
CA ARG A 48 64.10 -42.42 -8.89
C ARG A 48 65.58 -42.78 -8.69
N ASP A 49 66.20 -43.40 -9.68
CA ASP A 49 67.58 -43.88 -9.61
C ASP A 49 68.60 -42.73 -9.73
N ASN A 50 68.23 -41.62 -10.36
CA ASN A 50 69.09 -40.45 -10.55
C ASN A 50 69.04 -39.47 -9.35
N VAL A 51 68.00 -39.55 -8.52
CA VAL A 51 67.79 -38.66 -7.36
C VAL A 51 68.24 -39.27 -6.02
N PHE A 52 69.42 -39.90 -5.98
CA PHE A 52 69.95 -40.59 -4.80
C PHE A 52 70.03 -39.72 -3.53
N TYR A 53 70.11 -38.40 -3.68
CA TYR A 53 70.23 -37.43 -2.58
C TYR A 53 68.88 -37.03 -1.95
N LEU A 54 67.73 -37.38 -2.56
CA LEU A 54 66.39 -37.02 -2.07
C LEU A 54 65.81 -38.04 -1.06
N GLY A 55 66.59 -39.05 -0.67
CA GLY A 55 66.20 -40.09 0.29
C GLY A 55 65.26 -41.15 -0.30
N SER A 56 64.87 -42.15 0.50
CA SER A 56 63.92 -43.20 0.07
C SER A 56 62.54 -42.59 -0.22
N LEU A 57 62.34 -42.19 -1.47
CA LEU A 57 61.13 -41.58 -1.98
C LEU A 57 60.02 -42.63 -2.09
N GLY A 58 59.24 -42.75 -1.02
CA GLY A 58 57.89 -43.31 -1.05
C GLY A 58 57.75 -44.82 -1.24
N SER A 59 56.49 -45.25 -1.30
CA SER A 59 56.06 -46.63 -1.54
C SER A 59 56.32 -47.07 -2.98
N ASP A 60 56.66 -48.35 -3.20
CA ASP A 60 56.93 -48.89 -4.54
C ASP A 60 55.68 -49.02 -5.42
N SER A 61 54.49 -48.90 -4.83
CA SER A 61 53.24 -49.01 -5.58
C SER A 61 52.94 -47.72 -6.35
N LYS A 62 52.91 -47.82 -7.69
CA LYS A 62 52.50 -46.71 -8.59
C LYS A 62 51.16 -46.09 -8.19
N PHE A 63 50.24 -46.92 -7.71
CA PHE A 63 48.93 -46.46 -7.27
C PHE A 63 49.01 -45.60 -6.00
N VAL A 64 49.88 -45.97 -5.05
CA VAL A 64 50.10 -45.20 -3.81
C VAL A 64 50.77 -43.87 -4.13
N LEU A 65 51.77 -43.86 -5.03
CA LEU A 65 52.43 -42.63 -5.48
C LEU A 65 51.45 -41.69 -6.19
N LEU A 66 50.59 -42.21 -7.08
CA LEU A 66 49.56 -41.43 -7.75
C LEU A 66 48.62 -40.74 -6.74
N ILE A 67 48.09 -41.49 -5.77
CA ILE A 67 47.21 -40.92 -4.73
C ILE A 67 47.94 -39.88 -3.90
N GLN A 68 49.18 -40.17 -3.48
CA GLN A 68 49.97 -39.24 -2.67
C GLN A 68 50.21 -37.93 -3.42
N PHE A 69 50.67 -37.98 -4.67
CA PHE A 69 50.91 -36.79 -5.46
C PHE A 69 49.63 -36.03 -5.82
N THR A 70 48.55 -36.72 -6.19
CA THR A 70 47.24 -36.08 -6.41
C THR A 70 46.77 -35.37 -5.13
N GLY A 71 46.90 -36.01 -3.96
CA GLY A 71 46.59 -35.40 -2.67
C GLY A 71 47.45 -34.17 -2.36
N THR A 72 48.75 -34.22 -2.64
CA THR A 72 49.65 -33.07 -2.49
C THR A 72 49.24 -31.91 -3.41
N TRP A 73 48.89 -32.19 -4.66
CA TRP A 73 48.42 -31.16 -5.60
C TRP A 73 47.08 -30.55 -5.19
N ILE A 74 46.14 -31.34 -4.64
CA ILE A 74 44.89 -30.81 -4.08
C ILE A 74 45.19 -29.83 -2.94
N LEU A 75 46.09 -30.20 -2.01
CA LEU A 75 46.46 -29.36 -0.88
C LEU A 75 47.13 -28.05 -1.31
N ILE A 76 48.07 -28.11 -2.25
CA ILE A 76 48.73 -26.91 -2.81
C ILE A 76 47.70 -25.96 -3.45
N MET A 77 46.67 -26.50 -4.09
CA MET A 77 45.63 -25.73 -4.78
C MET A 77 44.44 -25.33 -3.90
N THR A 78 44.50 -25.52 -2.57
CA THR A 78 43.39 -25.20 -1.64
C THR A 78 42.93 -23.73 -1.74
N ASN A 79 43.83 -22.81 -2.11
CA ASN A 79 43.51 -21.39 -2.24
C ASN A 79 42.68 -21.03 -3.50
N PHE A 80 42.42 -21.98 -4.42
CA PHE A 80 41.57 -21.74 -5.60
C PHE A 80 40.12 -21.46 -5.21
N VAL A 81 39.62 -22.11 -4.16
CA VAL A 81 38.32 -21.80 -3.55
C VAL A 81 38.59 -21.05 -2.25
N PRO A 82 38.62 -19.71 -2.28
CA PRO A 82 38.93 -18.92 -1.09
C PRO A 82 37.85 -19.11 -0.02
N ILE A 83 38.25 -19.68 1.13
CA ILE A 83 37.38 -19.89 2.29
C ILE A 83 36.79 -18.55 2.77
N SER A 84 37.51 -17.44 2.58
CA SER A 84 37.08 -16.10 2.95
C SER A 84 35.92 -15.56 2.11
N LEU A 85 35.66 -16.07 0.90
CA LEU A 85 34.65 -15.50 -0.01
C LEU A 85 33.27 -15.42 0.63
N MET A 86 32.80 -16.51 1.25
CA MET A 86 31.48 -16.55 1.87
C MET A 86 31.39 -15.59 3.07
N VAL A 87 32.43 -15.58 3.92
CA VAL A 87 32.48 -14.70 5.09
C VAL A 87 32.51 -13.22 4.66
N THR A 88 33.26 -12.89 3.63
CA THR A 88 33.33 -11.52 3.09
C THR A 88 31.97 -11.10 2.50
N LEU A 89 31.28 -11.97 1.76
CA LEU A 89 29.96 -11.66 1.20
C LEU A 89 28.92 -11.42 2.32
N GLU A 90 28.89 -12.27 3.35
CA GLU A 90 27.99 -12.10 4.50
C GLU A 90 28.27 -10.78 5.24
N LEU A 91 29.54 -10.45 5.45
CA LEU A 91 29.91 -9.20 6.11
C LEU A 91 29.50 -7.97 5.28
N VAL A 92 29.71 -8.01 3.96
CA VAL A 92 29.28 -6.93 3.05
C VAL A 92 27.76 -6.76 3.09
N LYS A 93 26.99 -7.85 3.01
CA LYS A 93 25.52 -7.82 3.08
C LYS A 93 25.03 -7.28 4.42
N PHE A 94 25.66 -7.67 5.52
CA PHE A 94 25.35 -7.14 6.84
C PHE A 94 25.54 -5.62 6.91
N TRP A 95 26.70 -5.11 6.46
CA TRP A 95 26.97 -3.68 6.47
C TRP A 95 26.05 -2.89 5.52
N GLN A 96 25.71 -3.45 4.36
CA GLN A 96 24.72 -2.86 3.46
C GLN A 96 23.35 -2.71 4.14
N GLY A 97 22.91 -3.73 4.89
CA GLY A 97 21.67 -3.69 5.66
C GLY A 97 21.66 -2.56 6.70
N MET A 98 22.78 -2.40 7.41
CA MET A 98 22.97 -1.31 8.37
C MET A 98 22.93 0.06 7.69
N PHE A 99 23.62 0.22 6.55
CA PHE A 99 23.65 1.49 5.83
C PHE A 99 22.28 1.90 5.30
N MET A 100 21.47 0.96 4.80
CA MET A 100 20.11 1.26 4.38
C MET A 100 19.23 1.77 5.54
N GLY A 101 19.43 1.25 6.76
CA GLY A 101 18.67 1.70 7.93
C GLY A 101 19.07 3.08 8.44
N THR A 102 20.32 3.50 8.20
CA THR A 102 20.79 4.85 8.57
C THR A 102 20.38 5.95 7.59
N ASP A 103 19.69 5.62 6.49
CA ASP A 103 19.30 6.59 5.47
C ASP A 103 18.09 7.43 5.91
N TYR A 104 18.31 8.73 6.10
CA TYR A 104 17.28 9.69 6.49
C TYR A 104 16.17 9.84 5.43
N GLN A 105 16.46 9.60 4.15
CA GLN A 105 15.44 9.71 3.10
C GLN A 105 14.37 8.61 3.19
N LEU A 106 14.69 7.51 3.88
CA LEU A 106 13.79 6.38 4.10
C LEU A 106 13.14 6.40 5.50
N TYR A 107 13.28 7.50 6.22
CA TYR A 107 12.65 7.71 7.53
C TYR A 107 11.28 8.36 7.39
N ASP A 108 10.28 7.78 8.03
CA ASP A 108 8.92 8.31 8.12
C ASP A 108 8.76 9.15 9.41
N PRO A 109 8.65 10.49 9.31
CA PRO A 109 8.49 11.36 10.48
C PRO A 109 7.10 11.28 11.13
N ASP A 110 6.07 10.86 10.40
CA ASP A 110 4.70 10.83 10.91
C ASP A 110 4.47 9.62 11.83
N GLN A 111 5.15 8.50 11.53
CA GLN A 111 5.10 7.26 12.31
C GLN A 111 6.33 7.04 13.20
N ASP A 112 7.32 7.94 13.15
CA ASP A 112 8.64 7.78 13.78
C ASP A 112 9.26 6.42 13.47
N MET A 113 9.35 6.09 12.17
CA MET A 113 9.75 4.77 11.70
C MET A 113 10.89 4.83 10.70
N GLU A 114 11.99 4.14 11.03
CA GLU A 114 13.14 3.96 10.13
C GLU A 114 12.97 2.74 9.21
N MET A 115 13.65 2.76 8.07
CA MET A 115 13.79 1.59 7.22
C MET A 115 14.58 0.51 7.97
N ARG A 116 14.08 -0.72 7.96
CA ARG A 116 14.76 -1.86 8.58
C ARG A 116 14.87 -3.04 7.65
N ALA A 117 16.11 -3.43 7.33
CA ALA A 117 16.39 -4.67 6.63
C ALA A 117 16.18 -5.87 7.57
N GLN A 118 15.13 -6.66 7.34
CA GLN A 118 14.86 -7.88 8.12
C GLN A 118 15.70 -9.09 7.67
N SER A 119 16.25 -9.04 6.46
CA SER A 119 17.06 -10.10 5.87
C SER A 119 18.13 -9.48 4.98
N SER A 120 19.38 -9.48 5.44
CA SER A 120 20.54 -8.98 4.68
C SER A 120 20.88 -9.83 3.44
N ASN A 121 20.45 -11.09 3.41
CA ASN A 121 20.81 -12.05 2.36
C ASN A 121 20.31 -11.66 0.95
N LEU A 122 19.34 -10.75 0.88
CA LEU A 122 18.62 -10.37 -0.33
C LEU A 122 18.84 -8.90 -0.72
N ASN A 123 19.79 -8.22 -0.10
CA ASN A 123 20.02 -6.79 -0.36
C ASN A 123 20.30 -6.53 -1.85
N GLU A 124 21.06 -7.41 -2.50
CA GLU A 124 21.39 -7.31 -3.92
C GLU A 124 20.19 -7.54 -4.86
N GLU A 125 19.16 -8.26 -4.41
CA GLU A 125 17.96 -8.52 -5.23
C GLU A 125 17.14 -7.25 -5.44
N LEU A 126 17.24 -6.27 -4.52
CA LEU A 126 16.58 -4.97 -4.65
C LEU A 126 17.00 -4.24 -5.93
N GLY A 127 18.23 -4.45 -6.40
CA GLY A 127 18.74 -3.89 -7.66
C GLY A 127 18.29 -4.64 -8.93
N GLN A 128 17.55 -5.75 -8.78
CA GLN A 128 17.15 -6.63 -9.88
C GLN A 128 15.62 -6.81 -9.97
N VAL A 129 14.85 -5.97 -9.27
CA VAL A 129 13.40 -6.05 -9.25
C VAL A 129 12.82 -5.60 -10.59
N GLU A 130 12.16 -6.51 -11.31
CA GLU A 130 11.44 -6.22 -12.55
C GLU A 130 9.94 -5.96 -12.32
N TYR A 131 9.35 -6.61 -11.32
CA TYR A 131 7.92 -6.56 -11.03
C TYR A 131 7.69 -6.17 -9.58
N VAL A 132 6.87 -5.14 -9.36
CA VAL A 132 6.40 -4.73 -8.04
C VAL A 132 4.92 -5.07 -7.92
N PHE A 133 4.59 -6.02 -7.05
CA PHE A 133 3.21 -6.30 -6.67
C PHE A 133 2.87 -5.44 -5.46
N SER A 134 1.91 -4.53 -5.63
CA SER A 134 1.50 -3.61 -4.57
C SER A 134 0.06 -3.88 -4.16
N ASP A 135 -0.21 -3.84 -2.86
CA ASP A 135 -1.57 -3.86 -2.35
C ASP A 135 -2.19 -2.45 -2.45
N LYS A 136 -3.50 -2.36 -2.69
CA LYS A 136 -4.17 -1.07 -2.84
C LYS A 136 -4.36 -0.40 -1.48
N THR A 137 -4.86 -1.14 -0.49
CA THR A 137 -5.30 -0.58 0.78
C THR A 137 -4.18 -0.69 1.81
N GLY A 138 -3.76 0.45 2.36
CA GLY A 138 -2.66 0.50 3.33
C GLY A 138 -1.26 0.59 2.72
N THR A 139 -1.12 0.46 1.39
CA THR A 139 0.14 0.74 0.67
C THR A 139 -0.02 1.87 -0.33
N LEU A 140 -0.91 1.74 -1.32
CA LEU A 140 -1.15 2.83 -2.28
C LEU A 140 -2.08 3.92 -1.74
N THR A 141 -2.92 3.58 -0.75
CA THR A 141 -3.94 4.48 -0.20
C THR A 141 -3.91 4.48 1.32
N CYS A 142 -3.98 5.66 1.93
CA CYS A 142 -3.92 5.84 3.39
C CYS A 142 -5.22 5.48 4.13
N ASN A 143 -6.18 4.84 3.46
CA ASN A 143 -7.52 4.52 3.99
C ASN A 143 -8.24 5.73 4.63
N ILE A 144 -7.98 6.94 4.12
CA ILE A 144 -8.64 8.19 4.51
C ILE A 144 -9.44 8.67 3.30
N MET A 145 -10.74 8.86 3.50
CA MET A 145 -11.64 9.42 2.50
C MET A 145 -11.86 10.89 2.81
N GLU A 146 -11.73 11.76 1.79
CA GLU A 146 -11.88 13.20 1.91
C GLU A 146 -12.91 13.71 0.89
N PHE A 147 -13.82 14.57 1.35
CA PHE A 147 -14.71 15.30 0.45
C PHE A 147 -13.97 16.46 -0.21
N LYS A 148 -13.90 16.46 -1.55
CA LYS A 148 -13.11 17.44 -2.33
C LYS A 148 -13.91 18.31 -3.29
N LYS A 149 -14.85 17.70 -4.01
CA LYS A 149 -15.62 18.34 -5.07
C LYS A 149 -17.01 17.73 -5.13
N PHE A 150 -17.97 18.50 -5.60
CA PHE A 150 -19.31 18.02 -5.90
C PHE A 150 -19.96 18.90 -6.95
N SER A 151 -21.02 18.36 -7.54
CA SER A 151 -21.88 19.07 -8.47
C SER A 151 -23.27 19.19 -7.88
N ALA A 152 -23.86 20.38 -7.96
CA ALA A 152 -25.22 20.65 -7.52
C ALA A 152 -25.93 21.52 -8.55
N GLY A 153 -27.06 21.03 -9.06
CA GLY A 153 -27.72 21.61 -10.23
C GLY A 153 -26.73 21.76 -11.38
N SER A 154 -26.65 22.97 -11.96
CA SER A 154 -25.71 23.30 -13.05
C SER A 154 -24.31 23.74 -12.57
N GLY A 155 -24.06 23.76 -11.26
CA GLY A 155 -22.79 24.19 -10.67
C GLY A 155 -21.85 23.03 -10.37
N ASN A 156 -20.55 23.23 -10.64
CA ASN A 156 -19.46 22.38 -10.19
C ASN A 156 -18.65 23.13 -9.14
N TYR A 157 -18.41 22.52 -7.99
CA TYR A 157 -17.84 23.18 -6.84
C TYR A 157 -16.62 22.43 -6.31
N GLY A 158 -15.63 23.19 -5.86
CA GLY A 158 -14.36 22.69 -5.34
C GLY A 158 -13.21 22.84 -6.33
N THR A 159 -12.20 23.63 -5.97
CA THR A 159 -11.01 23.88 -6.81
C THR A 159 -10.04 22.69 -6.81
N GLY A 160 -10.12 21.83 -5.80
CA GLY A 160 -9.17 20.72 -5.59
C GLY A 160 -7.82 21.16 -5.01
N GLN A 161 -7.68 22.43 -4.66
CA GLN A 161 -6.55 22.94 -3.90
C GLN A 161 -6.72 22.59 -2.42
N LYS A 162 -5.59 22.34 -1.73
CA LYS A 162 -5.63 22.15 -0.28
C LYS A 162 -5.94 23.49 0.38
N PRO A 163 -6.99 23.58 1.20
CA PRO A 163 -7.29 24.80 1.94
C PRO A 163 -6.20 25.09 2.99
N GLU A 164 -5.92 26.38 3.22
CA GLU A 164 -5.01 26.83 4.29
C GLU A 164 -5.71 26.84 5.65
N GLU A 165 -7.03 27.04 5.65
CA GLU A 165 -7.85 27.09 6.85
C GLU A 165 -8.16 25.71 7.42
N LYS A 166 -8.33 25.64 8.74
CA LYS A 166 -8.71 24.41 9.44
C LYS A 166 -10.09 23.94 8.95
N GLN A 167 -10.11 22.73 8.40
CA GLN A 167 -11.33 22.07 7.91
C GLN A 167 -11.90 21.11 8.97
N GLU A 168 -13.13 20.65 8.75
CA GLU A 168 -13.67 19.49 9.47
C GLU A 168 -12.91 18.20 9.07
N SER A 169 -12.94 17.17 9.92
CA SER A 169 -12.31 15.89 9.61
C SER A 169 -12.86 15.29 8.32
N ASN A 170 -12.02 14.66 7.49
CA ASN A 170 -12.43 14.04 6.23
C ASN A 170 -12.98 15.03 5.18
N VAL A 171 -12.63 16.33 5.28
CA VAL A 171 -12.99 17.35 4.30
C VAL A 171 -11.74 18.08 3.82
N CYS A 172 -11.62 18.22 2.50
CA CYS A 172 -10.55 18.95 1.83
C CYS A 172 -11.17 19.75 0.69
N PHE A 173 -11.96 20.75 1.06
CA PHE A 173 -12.79 21.51 0.14
C PHE A 173 -12.42 22.99 0.18
N HIS A 174 -12.18 23.57 -0.99
CA HIS A 174 -11.92 25.00 -1.14
C HIS A 174 -12.73 25.53 -2.32
N ASP A 175 -13.67 26.45 -2.05
CA ASP A 175 -14.42 27.19 -3.07
C ASP A 175 -15.16 28.40 -2.43
N PRO A 176 -14.58 29.61 -2.42
CA PRO A 176 -15.18 30.77 -1.79
C PRO A 176 -16.49 31.20 -2.48
N ALA A 177 -16.56 31.07 -3.81
CA ALA A 177 -17.74 31.43 -4.58
C ALA A 177 -18.95 30.54 -4.21
N MET A 178 -18.71 29.26 -3.91
CA MET A 178 -19.75 28.36 -3.39
C MET A 178 -20.33 28.88 -2.08
N PHE A 179 -19.47 29.28 -1.13
CA PHE A 179 -19.92 29.81 0.16
C PHE A 179 -20.67 31.13 0.03
N GLU A 180 -20.26 32.02 -0.86
CA GLU A 180 -20.99 33.26 -1.17
C GLU A 180 -22.40 32.96 -1.70
N CYS A 181 -22.53 32.04 -2.67
CA CYS A 181 -23.82 31.62 -3.19
C CYS A 181 -24.69 30.89 -2.15
N LEU A 182 -24.08 30.09 -1.27
CA LEU A 182 -24.80 29.38 -0.22
C LEU A 182 -25.31 30.34 0.87
N ASN A 183 -24.61 31.45 1.11
CA ASN A 183 -24.99 32.43 2.13
C ASN A 183 -25.91 33.56 1.62
N ASP A 184 -26.06 33.72 0.31
CA ASP A 184 -26.99 34.70 -0.28
C ASP A 184 -28.28 34.02 -0.78
N PRO A 185 -29.43 34.23 -0.09
CA PRO A 185 -30.72 33.66 -0.51
C PRO A 185 -31.20 34.15 -1.88
N LYS A 186 -30.64 35.25 -2.41
CA LYS A 186 -30.99 35.79 -3.72
C LYS A 186 -30.11 35.23 -4.84
N ALA A 187 -29.08 34.47 -4.52
CA ALA A 187 -28.24 33.84 -5.52
C ALA A 187 -29.03 32.79 -6.31
N ASP A 188 -28.84 32.77 -7.63
CA ASP A 188 -29.57 31.91 -8.56
C ASP A 188 -29.49 30.41 -8.20
N LYS A 189 -28.34 29.97 -7.67
CA LYS A 189 -28.06 28.57 -7.32
C LYS A 189 -28.27 28.23 -5.83
N HIS A 190 -28.77 29.17 -5.04
CA HIS A 190 -28.91 29.00 -3.58
C HIS A 190 -29.79 27.81 -3.21
N GLU A 191 -30.96 27.68 -3.84
CA GLU A 191 -31.91 26.61 -3.56
C GLU A 191 -31.37 25.21 -3.91
N GLU A 192 -30.60 25.09 -4.99
CA GLU A 192 -29.97 23.83 -5.41
C GLU A 192 -28.89 23.40 -4.42
N LEU A 193 -28.08 24.35 -3.96
CA LEU A 193 -27.07 24.12 -2.93
C LEU A 193 -27.71 23.75 -1.60
N LYS A 194 -28.70 24.52 -1.12
CA LYS A 194 -29.43 24.24 0.14
C LYS A 194 -30.02 22.83 0.15
N ARG A 195 -30.68 22.41 -0.95
CA ARG A 195 -31.20 21.05 -1.11
C ARG A 195 -30.10 19.99 -1.04
N THR A 196 -28.96 20.24 -1.68
CA THR A 196 -27.82 19.32 -1.68
C THR A 196 -27.21 19.20 -0.28
N MET A 197 -27.07 20.30 0.46
CA MET A 197 -26.54 20.29 1.83
C MET A 197 -27.45 19.51 2.78
N VAL A 198 -28.77 19.74 2.70
CA VAL A 198 -29.76 18.97 3.47
C VAL A 198 -29.71 17.48 3.10
N PHE A 199 -29.56 17.15 1.82
CA PHE A 199 -29.41 15.77 1.38
C PHE A 199 -28.18 15.09 1.98
N LEU A 200 -27.02 15.76 1.95
CA LEU A 200 -25.77 15.24 2.55
C LEU A 200 -25.92 15.03 4.05
N ALA A 201 -26.58 15.95 4.75
CA ALA A 201 -26.82 15.90 6.19
C ALA A 201 -27.95 14.95 6.63
N ALA A 202 -28.78 14.44 5.71
CA ALA A 202 -29.93 13.60 6.04
C ALA A 202 -29.81 12.15 5.55
N CYS A 203 -29.22 11.92 4.37
CA CYS A 203 -29.18 10.61 3.74
C CYS A 203 -27.99 9.78 4.23
N HIS A 204 -27.98 9.38 5.50
CA HIS A 204 -26.89 8.60 6.11
C HIS A 204 -27.34 7.77 7.31
N THR A 205 -26.44 6.92 7.83
CA THR A 205 -26.64 6.14 9.08
C THR A 205 -25.62 6.50 10.17
N ILE A 206 -25.05 7.71 10.12
CA ILE A 206 -24.11 8.21 11.15
C ILE A 206 -24.74 8.27 12.53
N ILE A 207 -23.94 7.92 13.53
CA ILE A 207 -24.26 8.03 14.95
C ILE A 207 -23.27 9.03 15.58
N ILE A 208 -23.76 9.84 16.52
CA ILE A 208 -22.93 10.79 17.26
C ILE A 208 -22.40 10.09 18.53
N ASP A 209 -21.09 10.11 18.75
CA ASP A 209 -20.50 9.70 20.03
C ASP A 209 -20.77 10.79 21.07
N GLU A 210 -21.67 10.54 22.02
CA GLU A 210 -22.04 11.50 23.06
C GLU A 210 -20.84 11.94 23.94
N ARG A 211 -19.81 11.10 24.07
CA ARG A 211 -18.65 11.42 24.92
C ARG A 211 -17.70 12.40 24.24
N LYS A 212 -17.55 12.29 22.93
CA LYS A 212 -16.58 13.06 22.14
C LYS A 212 -17.23 14.13 21.26
N GLY A 213 -18.54 14.06 21.04
CA GLY A 213 -19.26 14.88 20.07
C GLY A 213 -18.86 14.61 18.62
N THR A 214 -18.24 13.46 18.34
CA THR A 214 -17.72 13.10 17.00
C THR A 214 -18.67 12.18 16.26
N TYR A 215 -18.72 12.32 14.93
CA TYR A 215 -19.46 11.42 14.06
C TYR A 215 -18.75 10.07 13.91
N ASN A 216 -19.52 9.00 14.07
CA ASN A 216 -19.10 7.63 13.80
C ASN A 216 -19.96 7.06 12.67
N ALA A 217 -19.30 6.39 11.71
CA ALA A 217 -19.96 5.78 10.57
C ALA A 217 -19.35 4.40 10.30
N ALA A 218 -20.17 3.47 9.78
CA ALA A 218 -19.68 2.18 9.31
C ALA A 218 -18.88 2.30 8.00
N SER A 219 -19.07 3.39 7.25
CA SER A 219 -18.35 3.69 6.02
C SER A 219 -17.65 5.05 6.11
N PRO A 220 -16.34 5.14 5.77
CA PRO A 220 -15.61 6.40 5.77
C PRO A 220 -16.14 7.40 4.72
N ASP A 221 -16.77 6.91 3.65
CA ASP A 221 -17.38 7.77 2.63
C ASP A 221 -18.56 8.57 3.21
N GLU A 222 -19.40 7.92 4.01
CA GLU A 222 -20.52 8.61 4.66
C GLU A 222 -20.03 9.65 5.65
N LEU A 223 -18.98 9.32 6.41
CA LEU A 223 -18.36 10.22 7.35
C LEU A 223 -17.87 11.50 6.66
N ALA A 224 -17.18 11.37 5.52
CA ALA A 224 -16.71 12.50 4.72
C ALA A 224 -17.88 13.37 4.22
N LEU A 225 -18.97 12.77 3.74
CA LEU A 225 -20.14 13.50 3.22
C LEU A 225 -20.84 14.33 4.31
N VAL A 226 -21.04 13.77 5.50
CA VAL A 226 -21.75 14.47 6.59
C VAL A 226 -20.85 15.50 7.27
N ASN A 227 -19.53 15.22 7.38
CA ASN A 227 -18.57 16.23 7.82
C ASN A 227 -18.50 17.41 6.83
N ALA A 228 -18.60 17.15 5.52
CA ALA A 228 -18.69 18.21 4.53
C ALA A 228 -19.96 19.05 4.73
N ALA A 229 -21.11 18.42 4.91
CA ALA A 229 -22.35 19.14 5.22
C ALA A 229 -22.23 20.00 6.49
N LYS A 230 -21.64 19.45 7.55
CA LYS A 230 -21.35 20.17 8.79
C LYS A 230 -20.45 21.40 8.54
N GLN A 231 -19.41 21.25 7.74
CA GLN A 231 -18.52 22.35 7.37
C GLN A 231 -19.23 23.44 6.57
N PHE A 232 -20.16 23.06 5.70
CA PHE A 232 -20.99 23.97 4.91
C PHE A 232 -22.13 24.60 5.73
N GLY A 233 -22.19 24.34 7.04
CA GLY A 233 -23.16 24.95 7.95
C GLY A 233 -24.41 24.11 8.21
N TYR A 234 -24.52 22.89 7.66
CA TYR A 234 -25.65 21.98 7.82
C TYR A 234 -25.26 20.81 8.72
N GLU A 235 -25.43 21.00 10.02
CA GLU A 235 -24.93 20.08 11.05
C GLU A 235 -26.03 19.11 11.50
N PHE A 236 -25.82 17.80 11.30
CA PHE A 236 -26.64 16.77 11.90
C PHE A 236 -26.45 16.73 13.43
N LYS A 237 -27.55 16.88 14.19
CA LYS A 237 -27.55 16.97 15.66
C LYS A 237 -28.12 15.72 16.34
N GLY A 238 -28.30 14.63 15.61
CA GLY A 238 -28.89 13.40 16.15
C GLY A 238 -30.40 13.39 15.99
N PHE A 239 -31.06 12.71 16.93
CA PHE A 239 -32.51 12.58 16.98
C PHE A 239 -33.07 13.30 18.22
N ASP A 240 -34.24 13.92 18.10
CA ASP A 240 -34.94 14.52 19.24
C ASP A 240 -35.66 13.47 20.10
N ALA A 241 -36.33 13.92 21.17
CA ALA A 241 -37.09 13.06 22.07
C ALA A 241 -38.30 12.37 21.40
N GLN A 242 -38.65 12.75 20.17
CA GLN A 242 -39.71 12.14 19.36
C GLN A 242 -39.13 11.30 18.21
N ASP A 243 -37.85 10.91 18.30
CA ASP A 243 -37.11 10.15 17.27
C ASP A 243 -37.08 10.84 15.89
N ARG A 244 -37.16 12.17 15.86
CA ARG A 244 -37.02 12.95 14.61
C ARG A 244 -35.57 13.38 14.43
N MET A 245 -35.06 13.15 13.23
CA MET A 245 -33.75 13.60 12.80
C MET A 245 -33.68 15.14 12.84
N ILE A 246 -32.62 15.68 13.43
CA ILE A 246 -32.39 17.11 13.57
C ILE A 246 -31.18 17.53 12.73
N ILE A 247 -31.36 18.51 11.85
CA ILE A 247 -30.28 19.18 11.12
C ILE A 247 -30.34 20.67 11.44
N HIS A 248 -29.25 21.20 11.98
CA HIS A 248 -29.12 22.62 12.29
C HIS A 248 -28.42 23.33 11.12
N ASN A 249 -29.15 24.24 10.48
CA ASN A 249 -28.64 25.12 9.45
C ASN A 249 -28.12 26.41 10.12
N LYS A 250 -26.79 26.55 10.18
CA LYS A 250 -26.10 27.70 10.77
C LYS A 250 -26.19 28.96 9.91
N VAL A 251 -26.44 28.82 8.60
CA VAL A 251 -26.54 29.94 7.67
C VAL A 251 -27.82 30.74 7.95
N ASP A 252 -28.95 30.05 8.03
CA ASP A 252 -30.27 30.66 8.29
C ASP A 252 -30.65 30.66 9.78
N ASN A 253 -29.81 30.07 10.64
CA ASN A 253 -30.10 29.77 12.04
C ASN A 253 -31.43 28.99 12.23
N GLU A 254 -31.69 28.06 11.32
CA GLU A 254 -32.91 27.26 11.26
C GLU A 254 -32.64 25.82 11.74
N THR A 255 -33.64 25.19 12.36
CA THR A 255 -33.58 23.77 12.72
C THR A 255 -34.56 23.00 11.86
N ILE A 256 -34.04 22.16 10.98
CA ILE A 256 -34.81 21.30 10.09
C ILE A 256 -35.04 19.97 10.81
N ARG A 257 -36.29 19.53 10.88
CA ARG A 257 -36.66 18.24 11.47
C ARG A 257 -37.29 17.31 10.44
N PHE A 258 -36.88 16.05 10.47
CA PHE A 258 -37.47 14.99 9.67
C PHE A 258 -37.88 13.82 10.54
N GLU A 259 -39.11 13.32 10.36
CA GLU A 259 -39.48 11.99 10.85
C GLU A 259 -38.86 10.94 9.90
N LEU A 260 -38.01 10.07 10.44
CA LEU A 260 -37.37 9.00 9.67
C LEU A 260 -38.35 7.82 9.54
N LEU A 261 -38.96 7.68 8.37
CA LEU A 261 -39.96 6.64 8.12
C LEU A 261 -39.32 5.29 7.80
N ASN A 262 -38.22 5.27 7.05
CA ASN A 262 -37.50 4.04 6.72
C ASN A 262 -36.07 4.30 6.25
N VAL A 263 -35.18 3.32 6.47
CA VAL A 263 -33.82 3.29 5.93
C VAL A 263 -33.66 2.04 5.07
N CYS A 264 -33.38 2.25 3.79
CA CYS A 264 -33.01 1.19 2.87
C CYS A 264 -31.48 1.12 2.80
N GLU A 265 -30.86 0.32 3.67
CA GLU A 265 -29.41 0.20 3.86
C GLU A 265 -28.62 -0.13 2.58
N PHE A 266 -27.36 0.32 2.56
CA PHE A 266 -26.44 -0.05 1.50
C PHE A 266 -26.17 -1.56 1.48
N SER A 267 -26.11 -2.15 0.29
CA SER A 267 -25.56 -3.49 0.09
C SER A 267 -24.76 -3.55 -1.21
N SER A 268 -23.79 -4.45 -1.28
CA SER A 268 -22.97 -4.66 -2.48
C SER A 268 -23.81 -5.00 -3.72
N SER A 269 -24.96 -5.65 -3.53
CA SER A 269 -25.91 -5.97 -4.60
C SER A 269 -26.69 -4.73 -5.07
N ARG A 270 -27.11 -3.85 -4.14
CA ARG A 270 -27.88 -2.63 -4.49
C ARG A 270 -26.99 -1.49 -4.98
N LYS A 271 -25.75 -1.40 -4.49
CA LYS A 271 -24.78 -0.30 -4.70
C LYS A 271 -25.36 1.11 -4.45
N ARG A 272 -26.36 1.20 -3.58
CA ARG A 272 -27.04 2.44 -3.17
C ARG A 272 -27.68 2.30 -1.81
N MET A 273 -27.88 3.42 -1.13
CA MET A 273 -28.63 3.60 0.10
C MET A 273 -29.76 4.59 -0.16
N SER A 274 -30.89 4.43 0.54
CA SER A 274 -31.96 5.44 0.51
C SER A 274 -32.58 5.63 1.89
N VAL A 275 -33.05 6.84 2.17
CA VAL A 275 -33.84 7.15 3.36
C VAL A 275 -35.20 7.73 2.93
N ILE A 276 -36.25 7.38 3.68
CA ILE A 276 -37.59 7.92 3.50
C ILE A 276 -37.88 8.81 4.70
N LEU A 277 -38.12 10.09 4.43
CA LEU A 277 -38.28 11.12 5.44
C LEU A 277 -39.64 11.81 5.27
N ARG A 278 -40.25 12.23 6.37
CA ARG A 278 -41.38 13.16 6.36
C ARG A 278 -40.95 14.50 6.94
N ASP A 279 -41.17 15.59 6.20
CA ASP A 279 -40.87 16.94 6.68
C ASP A 279 -41.96 17.47 7.64
N GLU A 280 -41.71 18.62 8.29
CA GLU A 280 -42.65 19.25 9.22
C GLU A 280 -43.98 19.67 8.54
N GLN A 281 -44.00 19.80 7.21
CA GLN A 281 -45.20 20.09 6.42
C GLN A 281 -46.00 18.81 6.07
N GLY A 282 -45.50 17.64 6.47
CA GLY A 282 -46.12 16.34 6.23
C GLY A 282 -45.79 15.73 4.87
N GLN A 283 -44.94 16.35 4.05
CA GLN A 283 -44.54 15.80 2.76
C GLN A 283 -43.52 14.68 2.95
N ILE A 284 -43.72 13.58 2.23
CA ILE A 284 -42.82 12.44 2.24
C ILE A 284 -41.81 12.59 1.10
N ARG A 285 -40.52 12.47 1.43
CA ARG A 285 -39.40 12.57 0.48
C ARG A 285 -38.53 11.33 0.55
N LEU A 286 -38.17 10.79 -0.60
CA LEU A 286 -37.17 9.73 -0.74
C LEU A 286 -35.85 10.38 -1.15
N MET A 287 -34.81 10.19 -0.34
CA MET A 287 -33.44 10.59 -0.67
C MET A 287 -32.62 9.34 -0.95
N CYS A 288 -31.87 9.32 -2.06
CA CYS A 288 -31.10 8.16 -2.49
C CYS A 288 -29.69 8.55 -2.93
N LYS A 289 -28.67 7.90 -2.36
CA LYS A 289 -27.26 8.02 -2.76
C LYS A 289 -26.71 6.68 -3.22
N GLY A 290 -25.86 6.65 -4.22
CA GLY A 290 -25.29 5.40 -4.74
C GLY A 290 -24.39 5.63 -5.95
N ALA A 291 -23.90 4.55 -6.53
CA ALA A 291 -23.06 4.61 -7.71
C ALA A 291 -23.80 5.22 -8.92
N ASP A 292 -23.09 6.00 -9.72
CA ASP A 292 -23.63 6.80 -10.83
C ASP A 292 -24.43 5.94 -11.81
N SER A 293 -23.89 4.77 -12.19
CA SER A 293 -24.56 3.80 -13.05
C SER A 293 -25.90 3.32 -12.49
N VAL A 294 -26.03 3.19 -11.18
CA VAL A 294 -27.26 2.69 -10.53
C VAL A 294 -28.29 3.80 -10.36
N ILE A 295 -27.84 5.03 -10.10
CA ILE A 295 -28.73 6.19 -9.96
C ILE A 295 -29.24 6.64 -11.32
N LYS A 296 -28.39 6.65 -12.35
CA LYS A 296 -28.72 7.05 -13.73
C LYS A 296 -29.91 6.27 -14.29
N ASP A 297 -29.95 4.96 -14.09
CA ASP A 297 -31.05 4.08 -14.55
C ASP A 297 -32.40 4.35 -13.87
N ARG A 298 -32.44 5.22 -12.85
CA ARG A 298 -33.62 5.50 -12.02
C ARG A 298 -34.06 6.96 -12.07
N LEU A 299 -33.42 7.76 -12.91
CA LEU A 299 -33.85 9.11 -13.19
C LEU A 299 -35.13 9.07 -14.04
N SER A 300 -35.98 10.08 -13.88
CA SER A 300 -37.11 10.27 -14.79
C SER A 300 -36.60 10.63 -16.19
N SER A 301 -37.41 10.36 -17.21
CA SER A 301 -37.09 10.70 -18.60
C SER A 301 -36.70 12.17 -18.77
N ASP A 302 -37.35 13.07 -18.04
CA ASP A 302 -37.09 14.51 -18.09
C ASP A 302 -35.75 14.88 -17.46
N SER A 303 -35.35 14.20 -16.38
CA SER A 303 -34.06 14.43 -15.72
C SER A 303 -32.89 13.91 -16.56
N VAL A 304 -33.04 12.76 -17.23
CA VAL A 304 -32.00 12.18 -18.09
C VAL A 304 -31.69 13.08 -19.28
N ASN A 305 -32.70 13.74 -19.84
CA ASN A 305 -32.58 14.63 -21.00
C ASN A 305 -32.35 16.10 -20.61
N SER A 306 -32.08 16.38 -19.33
CA SER A 306 -31.84 17.74 -18.87
C SER A 306 -30.44 18.21 -19.26
N SER A 307 -30.32 19.47 -19.70
CA SER A 307 -29.02 20.10 -19.98
C SER A 307 -28.08 20.09 -18.76
N VAL A 308 -28.66 20.10 -17.56
CA VAL A 308 -27.94 19.98 -16.29
C VAL A 308 -27.24 18.63 -16.19
N PHE A 309 -27.91 17.53 -16.53
CA PHE A 309 -27.33 16.20 -16.49
C PHE A 309 -26.23 16.00 -17.55
N GLU A 310 -26.37 16.62 -18.73
CA GLU A 310 -25.32 16.61 -19.76
C GLU A 310 -24.08 17.40 -19.33
N SER A 311 -24.25 18.54 -18.64
CA SER A 311 -23.14 19.38 -18.18
C SER A 311 -22.36 18.83 -16.98
N THR A 312 -22.86 17.79 -16.33
CA THR A 312 -22.33 17.22 -15.08
C THR A 312 -21.74 15.81 -15.22
N GLN A 313 -21.78 15.22 -16.43
CA GLN A 313 -20.99 14.02 -16.77
C GLN A 313 -19.54 14.36 -17.08
#